data_AF-A0A355F9I7-F1
#
_entry.id   AF-A0A355F9I7-F1
#
_cell.length_a   1.000
_cell.length_b   1.000
_cell.length_c   1.000
_cell.angle_alpha   90.00
_cell.angle_beta   90.00
_cell.angle_gamma   90.00
#
_symmetry.space_group_name_H-M   'P 1'
#
loop_
_entity.id
_entity.type
_entity.pdbx_description
1 polymer ?
#
loop_
_entity_poly.entity_id
_entity_poly.type
_entity_poly.pdbx_seq_one_letter_code
_entity_poly.pdbx_strand_id
1 'polypeptide(L)' 'MPLLLLALTVTASAVAAAGSLPVTMEKIMSNPEWLGIPPENPYWADDGRAVYFERKRPGEEINDLYRL' A
#
# COMPACT_ATOMS: atom_id res chain seq x y z
N MET A 1 -42.23 -46.22 -13.96
CA MET A 1 -42.36 -45.01 -14.79
C MET A 1 -42.89 -43.90 -13.90
N PRO A 2 -42.41 -42.65 -13.99
CA PRO A 2 -41.09 -42.20 -14.43
C PRO A 2 -40.58 -40.97 -13.63
N LEU A 3 -39.40 -40.48 -14.03
CA LEU A 3 -38.98 -39.07 -14.06
C LEU A 3 -39.28 -38.17 -12.84
N LEU A 4 -38.21 -37.72 -12.17
CA LEU A 4 -37.83 -36.31 -12.30
C LEU A 4 -36.36 -36.11 -11.91
N LEU A 5 -35.52 -35.94 -12.93
CA LEU A 5 -34.28 -35.18 -12.81
C LEU A 5 -34.62 -33.79 -12.24
N LEU A 6 -33.97 -33.38 -11.15
CA LEU A 6 -33.78 -31.95 -10.92
C LEU A 6 -32.29 -31.69 -10.66
N ALA A 7 -31.71 -31.06 -11.66
CA ALA A 7 -30.30 -30.75 -11.82
C ALA A 7 -29.74 -30.02 -10.59
N LEU A 8 -28.67 -30.57 -10.04
CA LEU A 8 -27.75 -29.89 -9.14
C LEU A 8 -27.04 -28.79 -9.95
N THR A 9 -27.52 -27.56 -9.89
CA THR A 9 -26.83 -26.42 -10.51
C THR A 9 -25.61 -26.08 -9.67
N VAL A 10 -24.47 -26.70 -10.00
CA VAL A 10 -23.16 -26.27 -9.54
C VAL A 10 -22.88 -24.91 -10.17
N THR A 11 -22.97 -23.83 -9.40
CA THR A 11 -22.42 -22.53 -9.76
C THR A 11 -20.90 -22.66 -9.74
N ALA A 12 -20.31 -22.91 -10.90
CA ALA A 12 -18.86 -22.84 -11.08
C ALA A 12 -18.43 -21.37 -10.90
N SER A 13 -17.89 -21.06 -9.73
CA SER A 13 -17.25 -19.77 -9.49
C SER A 13 -15.95 -19.74 -10.30
N ALA A 14 -15.95 -19.04 -11.44
CA ALA A 14 -14.75 -18.82 -12.22
C ALA A 14 -13.80 -17.93 -11.41
N VAL A 15 -12.82 -18.55 -10.75
CA VAL A 15 -11.68 -17.82 -10.21
C VAL A 15 -10.88 -17.35 -11.41
N ALA A 16 -10.98 -16.06 -11.73
CA ALA A 16 -10.12 -15.45 -12.72
C ALA A 16 -8.67 -15.66 -12.27
N ALA A 17 -7.95 -16.52 -12.99
CA ALA A 17 -6.51 -16.66 -12.82
C ALA A 17 -5.91 -15.30 -13.20
N ALA A 18 -5.54 -14.50 -12.21
CA ALA A 18 -4.68 -13.35 -12.43
C ALA A 18 -3.38 -13.89 -13.02
N GLY A 19 -3.25 -13.79 -14.34
CA GLY A 19 -2.05 -14.21 -15.05
C GLY A 19 -0.84 -13.59 -14.35
N SER A 20 0.12 -14.42 -13.98
CA SER A 20 1.35 -13.98 -13.33
C SER A 20 2.12 -13.09 -14.29
N LEU A 21 1.80 -11.80 -14.32
CA LEU A 21 2.65 -10.80 -14.95
C LEU A 21 4.03 -10.92 -14.28
N PRO A 22 5.12 -11.08 -15.04
CA PRO A 22 6.45 -11.13 -14.47
C PRO A 22 6.68 -9.83 -13.69
N VAL A 23 6.90 -9.95 -12.39
CA VAL A 23 7.31 -8.82 -11.55
C VAL A 23 8.75 -8.51 -11.91
N THR A 24 8.97 -7.36 -12.56
CA THR A 24 10.31 -6.87 -12.89
C THR A 24 10.86 -6.03 -11.76
N MET A 25 12.19 -5.90 -11.71
CA MET A 25 12.83 -5.00 -10.76
C MET A 25 12.37 -3.56 -10.97
N GLU A 26 12.25 -3.11 -12.23
CA GLU A 26 11.72 -1.78 -12.56
C GLU A 26 10.36 -1.55 -11.90
N LYS A 27 9.47 -2.54 -11.94
CA LYS A 27 8.13 -2.44 -11.35
C LYS A 27 8.17 -2.38 -9.82
N ILE A 28 9.06 -3.14 -9.18
CA ILE A 28 9.28 -3.07 -7.72
C ILE A 28 9.80 -1.68 -7.31
N MET A 29 10.72 -1.12 -8.09
CA MET A 29 11.36 0.16 -7.79
C MET A 29 10.58 1.39 -8.29
N SER A 30 9.45 1.19 -8.96
CA SER A 30 8.68 2.28 -9.58
C SER A 30 8.07 3.27 -8.58
N ASN A 31 7.85 2.86 -7.32
CA ASN A 31 7.45 3.78 -6.26
C ASN A 31 8.28 3.54 -4.99
N PRO A 32 9.34 4.31 -4.71
CA PRO A 32 10.18 4.10 -3.54
C PRO A 32 9.48 4.40 -2.20
N GLU A 33 8.26 4.96 -2.19
CA GLU A 33 7.51 5.23 -0.95
C GLU A 33 7.28 3.97 -0.09
N TRP A 34 7.36 2.76 -0.67
CA TRP A 34 7.27 1.51 0.10
C TRP A 34 8.40 1.34 1.13
N LEU A 35 9.54 2.02 0.96
CA LEU A 35 10.63 2.06 1.94
C LEU A 35 10.31 2.95 3.16
N GLY A 36 9.29 3.79 3.04
CA GLY A 36 8.93 4.81 4.01
C GLY A 36 9.43 6.20 3.62
N ILE A 37 8.82 7.21 4.25
CA ILE A 37 9.14 8.62 4.03
C ILE A 37 10.11 9.06 5.15
N PRO A 38 11.37 9.41 4.82
CA PRO A 38 12.33 9.84 5.82
C PRO A 38 11.95 11.20 6.43
N PRO A 39 12.35 11.47 7.68
CA PRO A 39 12.25 12.82 8.23
C PRO A 39 13.22 13.77 7.54
N GLU A 40 12.81 15.01 7.36
CA GLU A 40 13.57 16.10 6.74
C GLU A 40 13.71 17.29 7.69
N ASN A 41 14.71 18.14 7.45
CA ASN A 41 14.92 19.41 8.17
C ASN A 41 14.87 19.30 9.72
N PRO A 42 15.60 18.37 10.35
CA PRO A 42 15.54 18.22 11.81
C PRO A 42 16.19 19.42 12.53
N TYR A 43 15.55 19.90 13.60
CA TYR A 43 16.10 20.94 14.48
C TYR A 43 15.69 20.74 15.93
N TRP A 44 16.51 21.26 16.85
CA TRP A 44 16.21 21.25 18.28
C TRP A 44 15.22 22.34 18.66
N ALA A 45 14.32 22.04 19.58
CA ALA A 45 13.54 23.06 20.28
C ALA A 45 14.47 24.04 21.02
N ASP A 46 14.04 25.29 21.18
CA ASP A 46 14.82 26.31 21.89
C ASP A 46 15.14 25.93 23.34
N ASP A 47 14.26 25.15 23.97
CA ASP A 47 14.44 24.63 25.33
C ASP A 47 15.26 23.32 25.40
N GLY A 48 15.66 22.78 24.25
CA GLY A 48 16.41 21.53 24.11
C GLY A 48 15.62 20.27 24.47
N ARG A 49 14.30 20.33 24.66
CA ARG A 49 13.49 19.21 25.18
C ARG A 49 12.82 18.37 24.09
N ALA A 50 12.95 18.76 22.83
CA ALA A 50 12.37 18.05 21.70
C ALA A 50 13.18 18.26 20.43
N VAL A 51 12.99 17.34 19.48
CA VAL A 51 13.44 17.51 18.10
C VAL A 51 12.22 17.66 17.22
N TYR A 52 12.21 18.71 16.41
CA TYR A 52 11.21 18.89 15.37
C TYR A 52 11.79 18.44 14.03
N PHE A 53 10.92 17.92 13.16
CA PHE A 53 11.29 17.54 11.80
C PHE A 53 10.06 17.56 10.91
N GLU A 54 10.27 17.76 9.61
CA GLU A 54 9.23 17.70 8.59
C GLU A 54 9.14 16.29 8.03
N ARG A 55 7.94 15.86 7.63
CA ARG A 55 7.77 14.60 6.89
C ARG A 55 6.62 14.72 5.90
N LYS A 56 6.87 14.34 4.65
CA LYS A 56 5.85 14.27 3.60
C LYS A 56 4.73 13.31 3.98
N ARG A 57 3.49 13.68 3.67
CA ARG A 57 2.34 12.80 3.83
C ARG A 57 2.25 11.84 2.64
N PRO A 58 2.01 10.53 2.88
CA PRO A 58 1.93 9.55 1.79
C PRO A 58 0.93 9.95 0.70
N GLY A 59 1.38 10.00 -0.55
CA GLY A 59 0.54 10.34 -1.70
C GLY A 59 0.13 11.81 -1.83
N GLU A 60 0.63 12.71 -0.98
CA GLU A 60 0.35 14.14 -1.02
C GLU A 60 1.65 14.95 -1.09
N GLU A 61 1.66 16.10 -1.79
CA GLU A 61 2.79 17.04 -1.79
C GLU A 61 2.79 17.98 -0.56
N ILE A 62 2.35 17.45 0.59
CA ILE A 62 2.24 18.20 1.85
C ILE A 62 3.24 17.64 2.85
N ASN A 63 4.00 18.53 3.50
CA ASN A 63 4.88 18.22 4.62
C ASN A 63 4.23 18.63 5.93
N ASP A 64 4.14 17.70 6.87
CA ASP A 64 3.66 17.95 8.23
C ASP A 64 4.87 18.07 9.18
N LEU A 65 4.77 18.95 10.18
CA LEU A 65 5.79 19.10 11.23
C LEU A 65 5.48 18.14 12.38
N TYR A 66 6.46 17.31 12.75
CA TYR A 66 6.39 16.35 13.85
C TYR A 66 7.30 16.78 15.00
N ARG A 67 7.01 16.27 16.20
CA ARG A 67 7.78 16.47 17.43
C ARG A 67 8.15 15.11 18.02
N LEU A 68 9.44 14.89 18.29
CA LEU A 68 9.98 13.77 19.05
C LEU A 68 10.25 14.18 20.50
#